data_AF-A0A7X5N1A5-F1
#
_entry.id   AF-A0A7X5N1A5-F1
#
_cell.length_a   1.000
_cell.length_b   1.000
_cell.length_c   1.000
_cell.angle_alpha   90.00
_cell.angle_beta   90.00
_cell.angle_gamma   90.00
#
_symmetry.space_group_name_H-M   'P 1'
#
loop_
_entity.id
_entity.type
_entity.pdbx_description
1 polymer ?
#
loop_
_entity_poly.entity_id
_entity_poly.type
_entity_poly.pdbx_seq_one_letter_code
_entity_poly.pdbx_strand_id
1 'polypeptide(L)'
;PTMEHAGYGDRKIIVWDHNRDMMLHRAHVIFDDPEAAKYAWGMGFHWYETWAGFAPMVENVAAVAQAYPDKPLLLTEAAVEKFDPAKLQYWPNGERYGTAIINDLNHGAVGWTDWNILLDQHGGPNHVGNYCFAPVHADTRTGEVIYTPSYWYIGHFSKFIRPGARRVSAASSRSNLATTSFLNTDGSLATVVMNAS
;
A
#
# COMPACT_ATOMS: atom_id res chain seq x y z
N PRO A 1 -5.23 25.36 -8.84
CA PRO A 1 -5.11 26.51 -9.78
C PRO A 1 -3.84 26.49 -10.67
N THR A 2 -2.63 26.53 -10.12
CA THR A 2 -1.39 26.62 -10.93
C THR A 2 -1.23 25.47 -11.93
N MET A 3 -1.48 24.22 -11.51
CA MET A 3 -1.41 23.07 -12.41
C MET A 3 -2.40 23.16 -13.58
N GLU A 4 -3.63 23.61 -13.35
CA GLU A 4 -4.62 23.81 -14.42
C GLU A 4 -4.19 24.92 -15.39
N HIS A 5 -3.76 26.07 -14.88
CA HIS A 5 -3.27 27.18 -15.72
C HIS A 5 -2.05 26.78 -16.55
N ALA A 6 -1.22 25.87 -16.04
CA ALA A 6 -0.08 25.31 -16.75
C ALA A 6 -0.43 24.17 -17.72
N GLY A 7 -1.72 23.82 -17.88
CA GLY A 7 -2.18 22.77 -18.80
C GLY A 7 -2.14 21.34 -18.24
N TYR A 8 -1.94 21.18 -16.93
CA TYR A 8 -1.89 19.88 -16.23
C TYR A 8 -3.17 19.59 -15.42
N GLY A 9 -4.31 20.17 -15.81
CA GLY A 9 -5.59 19.97 -15.13
C GLY A 9 -6.14 18.55 -15.22
N ASP A 10 -5.64 17.74 -16.16
CA ASP A 10 -5.98 16.32 -16.30
C ASP A 10 -5.23 15.42 -15.29
N ARG A 11 -4.24 15.97 -14.57
CA ARG A 11 -3.44 15.22 -13.59
C ARG A 11 -4.19 15.13 -12.27
N LYS A 12 -4.32 13.89 -11.79
CA LYS A 12 -4.91 13.60 -10.48
C LYS A 12 -3.98 14.08 -9.38
N ILE A 13 -4.52 14.81 -8.42
CA ILE A 13 -3.80 15.23 -7.22
C ILE A 13 -4.22 14.32 -6.07
N ILE A 14 -3.23 13.67 -5.46
CA ILE A 14 -3.40 12.84 -4.27
C ILE A 14 -2.95 13.67 -3.08
N VAL A 15 -3.81 13.84 -2.09
CA VAL A 15 -3.52 14.61 -0.87
C VAL A 15 -3.14 13.70 0.31
N TRP A 16 -2.72 14.31 1.41
CA TRP A 16 -2.25 13.66 2.65
C TRP A 16 -0.88 13.01 2.53
N ASP A 17 -0.78 11.88 1.83
CA ASP A 17 0.47 11.15 1.56
C ASP A 17 1.33 10.93 2.82
N HIS A 18 0.68 10.46 3.89
CA HIS A 18 1.28 10.18 5.18
C HIS A 18 0.52 9.05 5.90
N ASN A 19 0.79 8.80 7.18
CA ASN A 19 0.30 7.62 7.88
C ASN A 19 -1.21 7.63 8.10
N ARG A 20 -1.78 6.46 8.44
CA ARG A 20 -3.22 6.31 8.66
C ARG A 20 -3.74 7.04 9.91
N ASP A 21 -2.86 7.41 10.83
CA ASP A 21 -3.17 7.94 12.18
C ASP A 21 -4.01 9.23 12.18
N MET A 22 -3.66 10.21 11.34
CA MET A 22 -4.43 11.46 11.21
C MET A 22 -5.27 11.54 9.94
N MET A 23 -5.37 10.44 9.19
CA MET A 23 -5.97 10.39 7.86
C MET A 23 -7.41 10.91 7.85
N LEU A 24 -8.25 10.50 8.81
CA LEU A 24 -9.65 10.94 8.89
C LEU A 24 -9.79 12.44 9.18
N HIS A 25 -9.03 12.94 10.16
CA HIS A 25 -9.02 14.37 10.46
C HIS A 25 -8.60 15.20 9.25
N ARG A 26 -7.59 14.74 8.51
CA ARG A 26 -7.07 15.41 7.32
C ARG A 26 -8.04 15.33 6.14
N ALA A 27 -8.78 14.24 6.04
CA ALA A 27 -9.85 14.11 5.06
C ALA A 27 -10.92 15.17 5.30
N HIS A 28 -11.40 15.35 6.53
CA HIS A 28 -12.34 16.42 6.89
C HIS A 28 -11.82 17.81 6.51
N VAL A 29 -10.58 18.13 6.89
CA VAL A 29 -10.01 19.45 6.59
C VAL A 29 -9.94 19.74 5.09
N ILE A 30 -9.63 18.75 4.24
CA ILE A 30 -9.38 18.96 2.81
C ILE A 30 -10.64 18.79 1.98
N PHE A 31 -11.45 17.76 2.26
CA PHE A 31 -12.60 17.41 1.43
C PHE A 31 -13.86 18.19 1.80
N ASP A 32 -13.96 18.75 3.01
CA ASP A 32 -15.08 19.62 3.39
C ASP A 32 -14.91 21.07 2.89
N ASP A 33 -13.72 21.46 2.42
CA ASP A 33 -13.49 22.73 1.73
C ASP A 33 -13.67 22.57 0.21
N PRO A 34 -14.75 23.10 -0.40
CA PRO A 34 -15.01 22.96 -1.83
C PRO A 34 -13.91 23.55 -2.72
N GLU A 35 -13.20 24.58 -2.24
CA GLU A 35 -12.14 25.22 -3.02
C GLU A 35 -10.88 24.35 -3.10
N ALA A 36 -10.63 23.53 -2.09
CA ALA A 36 -9.58 22.52 -2.10
C ALA A 36 -10.04 21.21 -2.76
N ALA A 37 -11.22 20.72 -2.38
CA ALA A 37 -11.76 19.42 -2.76
C ALA A 37 -11.95 19.25 -4.28
N LYS A 38 -12.18 20.34 -5.03
CA LYS A 38 -12.27 20.29 -6.50
C LYS A 38 -10.97 19.91 -7.19
N TYR A 39 -9.82 20.14 -6.56
CA TYR A 39 -8.52 19.76 -7.09
C TYR A 39 -8.06 18.38 -6.58
N ALA A 40 -8.52 17.97 -5.39
CA ALA A 40 -8.13 16.70 -4.80
C ALA A 40 -8.90 15.53 -5.42
N TRP A 41 -8.21 14.71 -6.21
CA TRP A 41 -8.78 13.49 -6.80
C TRP A 41 -9.06 12.45 -5.71
N GLY A 42 -8.12 12.26 -4.79
CA GLY A 42 -8.20 11.27 -3.72
C GLY A 42 -7.15 11.49 -2.64
N MET A 43 -7.02 10.52 -1.73
CA MET A 43 -6.11 10.60 -0.58
C MET A 43 -5.10 9.45 -0.60
N GLY A 44 -3.83 9.80 -0.42
CA GLY A 44 -2.71 8.86 -0.30
C GLY A 44 -2.42 8.58 1.17
N PHE A 45 -1.98 7.37 1.49
CA PHE A 45 -1.55 7.03 2.85
C PHE A 45 -0.39 6.04 2.87
N HIS A 46 0.31 5.98 4.00
CA HIS A 46 1.44 5.08 4.28
C HIS A 46 1.13 4.16 5.47
N TRP A 47 2.03 3.21 5.75
CA TRP A 47 1.82 2.22 6.83
C TRP A 47 2.74 2.34 8.06
N TYR A 48 3.47 3.44 8.18
CA TYR A 48 4.61 3.52 9.09
C TYR A 48 4.19 3.81 10.54
N GLU A 49 2.92 4.11 10.84
CA GLU A 49 2.43 4.49 12.19
C GLU A 49 2.75 3.47 13.30
N THR A 50 3.01 2.22 12.91
CA THR A 50 3.35 1.14 13.85
C THR A 50 4.70 1.33 14.53
N TRP A 51 5.52 2.31 14.12
CA TRP A 51 6.84 2.60 14.71
C TRP A 51 6.78 2.84 16.24
N ALA A 52 5.64 3.29 16.75
CA ALA A 52 5.39 3.53 18.18
C ALA A 52 4.93 2.29 18.96
N GLY A 53 4.89 1.10 18.33
CA GLY A 53 4.54 -0.17 18.98
C GLY A 53 3.04 -0.48 18.99
N PHE A 54 2.24 0.23 18.19
CA PHE A 54 0.80 0.03 18.09
C PHE A 54 0.41 -0.76 16.83
N ALA A 55 -0.81 -1.27 16.82
CA ALA A 55 -1.37 -1.96 15.66
C ALA A 55 -1.62 -0.98 14.49
N PRO A 56 -1.59 -1.45 13.23
CA PRO A 56 -1.95 -0.65 12.06
C PRO A 56 -3.36 -0.05 12.18
N MET A 57 -3.52 1.21 11.81
CA MET A 57 -4.79 1.94 11.98
C MET A 57 -5.68 1.83 10.73
N VAL A 58 -5.90 0.60 10.24
CA VAL A 58 -6.63 0.31 8.98
C VAL A 58 -8.09 0.78 8.99
N GLU A 59 -8.72 0.85 10.17
CA GLU A 59 -10.08 1.37 10.34
C GLU A 59 -10.23 2.83 9.90
N ASN A 60 -9.15 3.63 9.96
CA ASN A 60 -9.18 5.00 9.46
C ASN A 60 -9.33 5.06 7.94
N VAL A 61 -8.87 4.03 7.21
CA VAL A 61 -9.09 3.91 5.76
C VAL A 61 -10.57 3.69 5.49
N ALA A 62 -11.23 2.79 6.24
CA ALA A 62 -12.66 2.55 6.09
C ALA A 62 -13.50 3.77 6.49
N ALA A 63 -13.14 4.47 7.56
CA ALA A 63 -13.84 5.68 7.97
C ALA A 63 -13.80 6.77 6.89
N VAL A 64 -12.64 6.99 6.24
CA VAL A 64 -12.54 7.94 5.13
C VAL A 64 -13.33 7.45 3.92
N ALA A 65 -13.23 6.17 3.56
CA ALA A 65 -13.97 5.61 2.41
C ALA A 65 -15.49 5.73 2.60
N GLN A 66 -15.98 5.61 3.83
CA GLN A 66 -17.39 5.78 4.17
C GLN A 66 -17.82 7.25 4.13
N ALA A 67 -16.97 8.17 4.65
CA ALA A 67 -17.28 9.59 4.70
C ALA A 67 -17.21 10.27 3.32
N TYR A 68 -16.29 9.82 2.46
CA TYR A 68 -15.99 10.40 1.14
C TYR A 68 -15.96 9.32 0.04
N PRO A 69 -17.12 8.69 -0.27
CA PRO A 69 -17.17 7.55 -1.18
C PRO A 69 -16.79 7.86 -2.63
N ASP A 70 -16.76 9.14 -3.02
CA ASP A 70 -16.32 9.62 -4.33
C ASP A 70 -14.80 9.88 -4.40
N LYS A 71 -14.09 9.85 -3.27
CA LYS A 71 -12.65 10.09 -3.16
C LYS A 71 -11.88 8.77 -3.04
N PRO A 72 -11.09 8.36 -4.04
CA PRO A 72 -10.31 7.13 -3.97
C PRO A 72 -9.19 7.22 -2.94
N LEU A 73 -8.90 6.10 -2.28
CA LEU A 73 -7.83 5.97 -1.30
C LEU A 73 -6.71 5.09 -1.84
N LEU A 74 -5.47 5.55 -1.78
CA LEU A 74 -4.33 4.84 -2.33
C LEU A 74 -3.27 4.67 -1.25
N LEU A 75 -2.80 3.43 -1.02
CA LEU A 75 -1.52 3.31 -0.31
C LEU A 75 -0.41 3.70 -1.28
N THR A 76 0.25 4.82 -0.98
CA THR A 76 1.26 5.45 -1.83
C THR A 76 2.67 5.01 -1.49
N GLU A 77 2.90 4.54 -0.25
CA GLU A 77 4.21 4.08 0.18
C GLU A 77 4.12 3.07 1.33
N ALA A 78 4.95 2.02 1.24
CA ALA A 78 5.23 1.09 2.31
C ALA A 78 6.60 0.44 2.11
N ALA A 79 7.33 0.23 3.21
CA ALA A 79 8.59 -0.51 3.26
C ALA A 79 8.76 -1.18 4.62
N VAL A 80 9.46 -2.31 4.65
CA VAL A 80 9.98 -2.83 5.92
C VAL A 80 11.25 -2.06 6.26
N GLU A 81 11.22 -1.39 7.40
CA GLU A 81 12.24 -0.50 7.93
C GLU A 81 13.33 -1.29 8.65
N LYS A 82 14.44 -0.61 9.00
CA LYS A 82 15.55 -1.19 9.79
C LYS A 82 16.16 -2.42 9.13
N PHE A 83 16.82 -2.20 7.99
CA PHE A 83 17.47 -3.27 7.23
C PHE A 83 18.41 -4.13 8.09
N ASP A 84 18.34 -5.44 7.87
CA ASP A 84 19.23 -6.45 8.45
C ASP A 84 19.50 -7.51 7.36
N PRO A 85 20.76 -7.66 6.89
CA PRO A 85 21.07 -8.60 5.81
C PRO A 85 20.75 -10.05 6.18
N ALA A 86 20.74 -10.42 7.47
CA ALA A 86 20.34 -11.76 7.90
C ALA A 86 18.84 -12.05 7.67
N LYS A 87 18.04 -11.01 7.38
CA LYS A 87 16.59 -11.10 7.18
C LYS A 87 16.13 -10.94 5.73
N LEU A 88 17.04 -11.05 4.75
CA LEU A 88 16.69 -11.05 3.32
C LEU A 88 15.67 -12.15 2.96
N GLN A 89 15.69 -13.28 3.67
CA GLN A 89 14.76 -14.39 3.53
C GLN A 89 13.85 -14.56 4.76
N TYR A 90 13.57 -13.46 5.49
CA TYR A 90 12.72 -13.48 6.67
C TYR A 90 11.25 -13.42 6.28
N TRP A 91 10.56 -14.56 6.39
CA TRP A 91 9.16 -14.71 5.97
C TRP A 91 8.18 -13.69 6.59
N PRO A 92 8.30 -13.33 7.88
CA PRO A 92 7.41 -12.33 8.49
C PRO A 92 7.44 -10.95 7.82
N ASN A 93 8.52 -10.60 7.10
CA ASN A 93 8.52 -9.39 6.28
C ASN A 93 7.47 -9.49 5.15
N GLY A 94 7.40 -10.63 4.46
CA GLY A 94 6.39 -10.89 3.45
C GLY A 94 4.98 -10.98 4.02
N GLU A 95 4.81 -11.61 5.18
CA GLU A 95 3.52 -11.71 5.87
C GLU A 95 2.95 -10.32 6.23
N ARG A 96 3.82 -9.36 6.62
CA ARG A 96 3.40 -7.96 6.84
C ARG A 96 2.81 -7.34 5.56
N TYR A 97 3.43 -7.56 4.39
CA TYR A 97 2.88 -7.11 3.10
C TYR A 97 1.53 -7.78 2.81
N GLY A 98 1.42 -9.10 2.92
CA GLY A 98 0.16 -9.81 2.66
C GLY A 98 -0.98 -9.32 3.56
N THR A 99 -0.71 -9.17 4.85
CA THR A 99 -1.66 -8.69 5.84
C THR A 99 -2.10 -7.26 5.54
N ALA A 100 -1.14 -6.37 5.24
CA ALA A 100 -1.45 -4.97 4.94
C ALA A 100 -2.26 -4.83 3.65
N ILE A 101 -1.84 -5.48 2.56
CA ILE A 101 -2.53 -5.37 1.27
C ILE A 101 -3.97 -5.90 1.38
N ILE A 102 -4.20 -7.05 2.04
CA ILE A 102 -5.56 -7.57 2.25
C ILE A 102 -6.40 -6.58 3.05
N ASN A 103 -5.86 -6.06 4.16
CA ASN A 103 -6.60 -5.13 5.01
C ASN A 103 -6.91 -3.83 4.26
N ASP A 104 -5.92 -3.15 3.67
CA ASP A 104 -6.15 -1.88 2.98
C ASP A 104 -7.18 -2.02 1.86
N LEU A 105 -7.07 -3.06 1.04
CA LEU A 105 -8.03 -3.35 -0.04
C LEU A 105 -9.43 -3.65 0.50
N ASN A 106 -9.53 -4.36 1.63
CA ASN A 106 -10.81 -4.67 2.26
C ASN A 106 -11.48 -3.44 2.89
N HIS A 107 -10.70 -2.43 3.28
CA HIS A 107 -11.17 -1.18 3.90
C HIS A 107 -11.32 -0.01 2.90
N GLY A 108 -11.23 -0.27 1.60
CA GLY A 108 -11.59 0.70 0.55
C GLY A 108 -10.43 1.30 -0.23
N ALA A 109 -9.19 0.86 0.01
CA ALA A 109 -8.07 1.25 -0.83
C ALA A 109 -8.27 0.72 -2.27
N VAL A 110 -7.94 1.55 -3.25
CA VAL A 110 -8.07 1.26 -4.69
C VAL A 110 -6.76 0.86 -5.35
N GLY A 111 -5.67 0.87 -4.59
CA GLY A 111 -4.34 0.49 -5.06
C GLY A 111 -3.31 0.51 -3.93
N TRP A 112 -2.12 0.00 -4.23
CA TRP A 112 -1.07 -0.21 -3.26
C TRP A 112 0.30 -0.09 -3.95
N THR A 113 1.19 0.71 -3.39
CA THR A 113 2.49 1.02 -3.98
C THR A 113 3.60 0.77 -2.95
N ASP A 114 4.49 -0.15 -3.28
CA ASP A 114 5.72 -0.38 -2.53
C ASP A 114 6.70 0.77 -2.71
N TRP A 115 7.68 0.90 -1.82
CA TRP A 115 8.64 1.99 -1.84
C TRP A 115 9.78 1.81 -2.87
N ASN A 116 10.92 1.26 -2.46
CA ASN A 116 12.04 1.03 -3.36
C ASN A 116 11.88 -0.32 -4.07
N ILE A 117 11.82 -0.30 -5.40
CA ILE A 117 11.74 -1.53 -6.21
C ILE A 117 12.98 -2.41 -6.01
N LEU A 118 14.17 -1.79 -5.87
CA LEU A 118 15.46 -2.43 -5.76
C LEU A 118 16.36 -1.66 -4.80
N LEU A 119 17.05 -2.37 -3.90
CA LEU A 119 18.13 -1.84 -3.06
C LEU A 119 19.37 -2.74 -3.15
N ASP A 120 20.53 -2.23 -2.74
CA ASP A 120 21.76 -3.03 -2.70
C ASP A 120 21.79 -4.01 -1.50
N GLN A 121 22.87 -4.78 -1.37
CA GLN A 121 23.08 -5.70 -0.25
C GLN A 121 23.16 -5.05 1.14
N HIS A 122 23.14 -3.72 1.22
CA HIS A 122 23.16 -2.93 2.44
C HIS A 122 21.81 -2.24 2.73
N GLY A 123 20.78 -2.46 1.89
CA GLY A 123 19.48 -1.81 2.02
C GLY A 123 19.51 -0.33 1.63
N GLY A 124 20.46 0.06 0.77
CA GLY A 124 20.65 1.43 0.32
C GLY A 124 20.91 1.51 -1.20
N PRO A 125 21.59 2.58 -1.66
CA PRO A 125 22.18 3.67 -0.87
C PRO A 125 21.12 4.59 -0.24
N ASN A 126 21.42 5.14 0.93
CA ASN A 126 20.61 6.19 1.56
C ASN A 126 21.53 7.23 2.21
N HIS A 127 21.42 8.51 1.81
CA HIS A 127 22.36 9.56 2.19
C HIS A 127 22.34 9.94 3.69
N VAL A 128 21.29 9.58 4.43
CA VAL A 128 21.18 9.76 5.89
C VAL A 128 21.26 8.45 6.66
N GLY A 129 21.60 7.34 5.99
CA GLY A 129 21.72 6.03 6.63
C GLY A 129 20.40 5.39 7.05
N ASN A 130 19.26 5.82 6.49
CA ASN A 130 17.96 5.21 6.75
C ASN A 130 17.70 4.02 5.81
N TYR A 131 18.31 2.88 6.12
CA TYR A 131 18.27 1.67 5.28
C TYR A 131 17.00 0.82 5.53
N CYS A 132 16.43 0.31 4.45
CA CYS A 132 15.20 -0.48 4.44
C CYS A 132 15.37 -1.77 3.62
N PHE A 133 14.37 -2.65 3.71
CA PHE A 133 14.22 -3.73 2.74
C PHE A 133 13.50 -3.23 1.49
N ALA A 134 13.82 -3.86 0.37
CA ALA A 134 13.06 -3.82 -0.87
C ALA A 134 12.57 -5.25 -1.21
N PRO A 135 11.53 -5.39 -2.05
CA PRO A 135 11.15 -6.70 -2.58
C PRO A 135 12.29 -7.39 -3.35
N VAL A 136 13.16 -6.60 -3.97
CA VAL A 136 14.34 -7.09 -4.67
C VAL A 136 15.59 -6.43 -4.09
N HIS A 137 16.61 -7.22 -3.83
CA HIS A 137 17.96 -6.72 -3.52
C HIS A 137 18.96 -7.19 -4.57
N ALA A 138 20.02 -6.42 -4.81
CA ALA A 138 21.13 -6.82 -5.65
C ALA A 138 22.46 -6.77 -4.88
N ASP A 139 23.23 -7.86 -4.94
CA ASP A 139 24.61 -7.85 -4.46
C ASP A 139 25.52 -7.29 -5.56
N THR A 140 25.97 -6.06 -5.35
CA THR A 140 26.82 -5.34 -6.31
C THR A 140 28.21 -5.95 -6.48
N ARG A 141 28.64 -6.85 -5.58
CA ARG A 141 29.94 -7.53 -5.65
C ARG A 141 29.89 -8.76 -6.55
N THR A 142 28.75 -9.44 -6.61
CA THR A 142 28.56 -10.71 -7.32
C THR A 142 27.64 -10.59 -8.54
N GLY A 143 26.80 -9.56 -8.60
CA GLY A 143 25.72 -9.41 -9.59
C GLY A 143 24.48 -10.25 -9.28
N GLU A 144 24.42 -10.90 -8.11
CA GLU A 144 23.27 -11.71 -7.71
C GLU A 144 22.04 -10.83 -7.41
N VAL A 145 20.88 -11.26 -7.91
CA VAL A 145 19.59 -10.63 -7.63
C VAL A 145 18.79 -11.52 -6.68
N ILE A 146 18.40 -10.95 -5.54
CA ILE A 146 17.75 -11.61 -4.43
C ILE A 146 16.31 -11.16 -4.38
N TYR A 147 15.38 -12.07 -4.64
CA TYR A 147 13.95 -11.84 -4.45
C TYR A 147 13.58 -12.19 -3.00
N THR A 148 13.11 -11.21 -2.23
CA THR A 148 12.72 -11.40 -0.84
C THR A 148 11.30 -11.97 -0.76
N PRO A 149 10.86 -12.50 0.40
CA PRO A 149 9.47 -12.92 0.58
C PRO A 149 8.44 -11.86 0.18
N SER A 150 8.72 -10.57 0.43
CA SER A 150 7.84 -9.46 0.05
C SER A 150 7.53 -9.41 -1.45
N TYR A 151 8.50 -9.72 -2.32
CA TYR A 151 8.27 -9.80 -3.77
C TYR A 151 7.19 -10.81 -4.14
N TRP A 152 7.26 -12.00 -3.54
CA TRP A 152 6.29 -13.06 -3.80
C TRP A 152 4.91 -12.72 -3.24
N TYR A 153 4.86 -12.13 -2.03
CA TYR A 153 3.60 -11.67 -1.44
C TYR A 153 2.94 -10.59 -2.28
N ILE A 154 3.65 -9.57 -2.74
CA ILE A 154 3.13 -8.57 -3.68
C ILE A 154 2.63 -9.25 -4.97
N GLY A 155 3.37 -10.24 -5.47
CA GLY A 155 3.02 -11.03 -6.65
C GLY A 155 1.70 -11.78 -6.54
N HIS A 156 1.31 -12.25 -5.35
CA HIS A 156 -0.01 -12.87 -5.12
C HIS A 156 -1.19 -11.93 -5.39
N PHE A 157 -0.98 -10.61 -5.35
CA PHE A 157 -1.99 -9.61 -5.69
C PHE A 157 -1.78 -9.10 -7.12
N SER A 158 -0.62 -8.53 -7.41
CA SER A 158 -0.36 -7.78 -8.65
C SER A 158 -0.41 -8.64 -9.91
N LYS A 159 -0.16 -9.95 -9.79
CA LYS A 159 -0.25 -10.90 -10.92
C LYS A 159 -1.68 -11.35 -11.23
N PHE A 160 -2.63 -11.16 -10.34
CA PHE A 160 -3.97 -11.75 -10.50
C PHE A 160 -5.10 -10.72 -10.43
N ILE A 161 -4.87 -9.60 -9.71
CA ILE A 161 -5.79 -8.47 -9.62
C ILE A 161 -5.34 -7.41 -10.64
N ARG A 162 -6.11 -7.22 -11.71
CA ARG A 162 -5.74 -6.35 -12.84
C ARG A 162 -6.33 -4.95 -12.71
N PRO A 163 -5.73 -3.92 -13.34
CA PRO A 163 -6.30 -2.58 -13.35
C PRO A 163 -7.77 -2.58 -13.77
N GLY A 164 -8.62 -1.89 -13.01
CA GLY A 164 -10.06 -1.87 -13.23
C GLY A 164 -10.83 -3.04 -12.59
N ALA A 165 -10.15 -3.98 -11.93
CA ALA A 165 -10.81 -5.02 -11.16
C ALA A 165 -11.64 -4.41 -10.01
N ARG A 166 -12.82 -4.98 -9.78
CA ARG A 166 -13.72 -4.56 -8.71
C ARG A 166 -13.64 -5.54 -7.56
N ARG A 167 -13.41 -5.04 -6.33
CA ARG A 167 -13.52 -5.88 -5.13
C ARG A 167 -14.94 -6.42 -5.01
N VAL A 168 -15.06 -7.73 -4.77
CA VAL A 168 -16.32 -8.41 -4.47
C VAL A 168 -16.26 -8.98 -3.06
N SER A 169 -17.43 -9.35 -2.52
CA SER A 169 -17.50 -9.92 -1.16
C SER A 169 -16.64 -11.20 -1.07
N ALA A 170 -15.85 -11.29 0.00
CA ALA A 170 -15.08 -12.46 0.38
C ALA A 170 -15.21 -12.64 1.90
N ALA A 171 -15.60 -13.84 2.31
CA ALA A 171 -15.77 -14.18 3.73
C ALA A 171 -15.14 -15.54 4.00
N SER A 172 -14.29 -15.60 5.02
CA SER A 172 -13.70 -16.85 5.51
C SER A 172 -14.59 -17.49 6.57
N SER A 173 -14.61 -18.82 6.63
CA SER A 173 -15.22 -19.59 7.73
C SER A 173 -14.24 -19.88 8.88
N ARG A 174 -13.04 -19.29 8.83
CA ARG A 174 -11.94 -19.44 9.80
C ARG A 174 -11.29 -18.10 10.07
N SER A 175 -11.19 -17.72 11.34
CA SER A 175 -10.68 -16.40 11.77
C SER A 175 -9.19 -16.20 11.50
N ASN A 176 -8.40 -17.27 11.37
CA ASN A 176 -6.98 -17.21 11.05
C ASN A 176 -6.68 -17.06 9.54
N LEU A 177 -7.71 -17.11 8.69
CA LEU A 177 -7.57 -16.92 7.25
C LEU A 177 -8.10 -15.54 6.84
N ALA A 178 -7.18 -14.68 6.38
CA ALA A 178 -7.50 -13.39 5.77
C ALA A 178 -7.79 -13.61 4.27
N THR A 179 -8.83 -12.97 3.74
CA THR A 179 -9.21 -13.13 2.33
C THR A 179 -9.62 -11.82 1.68
N THR A 180 -9.37 -11.74 0.37
CA THR A 180 -9.91 -10.69 -0.49
C THR A 180 -10.20 -11.25 -1.87
N SER A 181 -11.20 -10.73 -2.57
CA SER A 181 -11.59 -11.22 -3.90
C SER A 181 -11.94 -10.09 -4.85
N PHE A 182 -11.57 -10.26 -6.11
CA PHE A 182 -11.71 -9.25 -7.15
C PHE A 182 -12.22 -9.87 -8.44
N LEU A 183 -13.20 -9.23 -9.06
CA LEU A 183 -13.67 -9.54 -10.41
C LEU A 183 -12.89 -8.65 -11.40
N ASN A 184 -12.07 -9.26 -12.25
CA ASN A 184 -11.36 -8.58 -13.31
C ASN A 184 -12.32 -8.18 -14.44
N THR A 185 -11.88 -7.25 -15.29
CA THR A 185 -12.67 -6.74 -16.43
C THR A 185 -12.91 -7.77 -17.53
N ASP A 186 -12.11 -8.84 -17.57
CA ASP A 186 -12.31 -10.00 -18.45
C ASP A 186 -13.29 -11.05 -17.89
N GLY A 187 -13.86 -10.80 -16.70
CA GLY A 187 -14.79 -11.70 -16.02
C GLY A 187 -14.10 -12.78 -15.15
N SER A 188 -12.77 -12.86 -15.12
CA SER A 188 -12.06 -13.76 -14.22
C SER A 188 -12.14 -13.31 -12.76
N LEU A 189 -12.22 -14.27 -11.84
CA LEU A 189 -12.21 -14.02 -10.40
C LEU A 189 -10.83 -14.34 -9.82
N ALA A 190 -10.24 -13.37 -9.12
CA ALA A 190 -9.01 -13.54 -8.36
C ALA A 190 -9.31 -13.50 -6.86
N THR A 191 -9.01 -14.57 -6.14
CA THR A 191 -9.15 -14.66 -4.67
C THR A 191 -7.79 -14.89 -4.06
N VAL A 192 -7.40 -14.02 -3.12
CA VAL A 192 -6.19 -14.18 -2.32
C VAL A 192 -6.60 -14.63 -0.93
N VAL A 193 -5.93 -15.67 -0.43
CA VAL A 193 -6.13 -16.25 0.90
C VAL A 193 -4.78 -16.30 1.59
N MET A 194 -4.69 -15.73 2.80
CA MET A 194 -3.49 -15.75 3.62
C MET A 194 -3.81 -16.43 4.96
N ASN A 195 -3.00 -17.41 5.34
CA ASN A 195 -3.01 -17.96 6.69
C ASN A 195 -2.01 -17.20 7.56
N ALA A 196 -2.47 -16.63 8.68
CA ALA A 196 -1.67 -15.81 9.59
C ALA A 196 -1.37 -16.51 10.93
N SER A 197 -1.39 -17.85 10.95
CA SER A 197 -1.11 -18.69 12.13
C SER A 197 0.19 -19.47 12.03
#